data_AF-A0A2M9BNI9-F1
#
_entry.id   AF-A0A2M9BNI9-F1
#
_cell.length_a   1.000
_cell.length_b   1.000
_cell.length_c   1.000
_cell.angle_alpha   90.00
_cell.angle_beta   90.00
_cell.angle_gamma   90.00
#
_symmetry.space_group_name_H-M   'P 1'
#
loop_
_entity.id
_entity.type
_entity.pdbx_description
1 polymer ?
#
loop_
_entity_poly.entity_id
_entity_poly.type
_entity_poly.pdbx_seq_one_letter_code
_entity_poly.pdbx_strand_id
1 'polypeptide(L)'
;MQWITREKPKIDRLACPWLIRRFIDAQAEILYVPAAEVLPTAARTGAIPFDVPGVEFSHHGPECTFDYFLKKYELQDPALHALAPIIRGADTDNHALAQQAAGLWAISAGLAYNIDDDQQLLQQGMVLYDALYSWARHLQHQPHTQQPEELLLAQVYAAYLEKSRGRSSPAPAWTSQLRELIQDHLDTNLSLRLTEMADVLHVNPTYLSREFARYFDNLSFGEYIRKLRIEKALGLLDSTTYPLAEIAYLTGFSDQSHFTRIFKQHTGQSPSAYRKKWRPT
;
A
#
# COMPACT_ATOMS: atom_id res chain seq x y z
N MET A 1 -35.33 15.94 8.89
CA MET A 1 -34.67 17.27 8.90
C MET A 1 -33.95 17.48 7.59
N GLN A 2 -33.80 18.73 7.13
CA GLN A 2 -33.01 19.03 5.93
C GLN A 2 -31.55 19.29 6.32
N TRP A 3 -30.63 18.70 5.57
CA TRP A 3 -29.19 18.88 5.69
C TRP A 3 -28.65 19.38 4.37
N ILE A 4 -27.63 20.25 4.40
CA ILE A 4 -27.13 20.89 3.18
C ILE A 4 -25.61 20.90 3.14
N THR A 5 -25.04 20.62 1.98
CA THR A 5 -23.60 20.74 1.73
C THR A 5 -23.34 21.14 0.27
N ARG A 6 -22.07 21.29 -0.10
CA ARG A 6 -21.69 21.67 -1.47
C ARG A 6 -21.87 20.52 -2.46
N GLU A 7 -22.24 20.89 -3.68
CA GLU A 7 -22.34 20.01 -4.85
C GLU A 7 -21.02 19.31 -5.20
N LYS A 8 -21.11 18.29 -6.06
CA LYS A 8 -19.99 17.41 -6.44
C LYS A 8 -19.37 16.75 -5.20
N PRO A 9 -20.17 16.02 -4.40
CA PRO A 9 -19.74 15.47 -3.14
C PRO A 9 -18.64 14.44 -3.36
N LYS A 10 -17.67 14.48 -2.44
CA LYS A 10 -16.62 13.47 -2.32
C LYS A 10 -16.91 12.59 -1.12
N ILE A 11 -15.92 11.81 -0.70
CA ILE A 11 -16.00 10.77 0.31
C ILE A 11 -16.79 11.21 1.55
N ASP A 12 -16.35 12.26 2.25
CA ASP A 12 -17.00 12.69 3.50
C ASP A 12 -18.43 13.24 3.29
N ARG A 13 -18.67 13.93 2.16
CA ARG A 13 -20.01 14.44 1.75
C ARG A 13 -20.96 13.37 1.23
N LEU A 14 -20.49 12.13 1.10
CA LEU A 14 -21.33 10.95 0.84
C LEU A 14 -21.47 10.10 2.12
N ALA A 15 -20.40 9.98 2.91
CA ALA A 15 -20.39 9.23 4.16
C ALA A 15 -21.32 9.86 5.22
N CYS A 16 -21.27 11.19 5.37
CA CYS A 16 -22.09 11.90 6.36
C CYS A 16 -23.60 11.75 6.06
N PRO A 17 -24.11 12.00 4.84
CA PRO A 17 -25.48 11.67 4.47
C PRO A 17 -25.91 10.25 4.77
N TRP A 18 -25.05 9.26 4.51
CA TRP A 18 -25.33 7.86 4.85
C TRP A 18 -25.47 7.67 6.37
N LEU A 19 -24.52 8.20 7.15
CA LEU A 19 -24.54 8.13 8.60
C LEU A 19 -25.80 8.79 9.18
N ILE A 20 -26.15 9.98 8.67
CA ILE A 20 -27.34 10.72 9.06
C ILE A 20 -28.57 9.85 8.82
N ARG A 21 -28.76 9.33 7.61
CA ARG A 21 -29.94 8.53 7.25
C ARG A 21 -30.03 7.19 7.97
N ARG A 22 -28.90 6.59 8.36
CA ARG A 22 -28.88 5.26 9.00
C ARG A 22 -28.95 5.32 10.53
N PHE A 23 -28.41 6.37 11.15
CA PHE A 23 -28.20 6.39 12.60
C PHE A 23 -28.73 7.63 13.33
N ILE A 24 -29.08 8.71 12.60
CA ILE A 24 -29.48 9.99 13.23
C ILE A 24 -30.94 10.33 12.87
N ASP A 25 -31.27 10.39 11.58
CA ASP A 25 -32.59 10.75 11.07
C ASP A 25 -32.87 10.03 9.75
N ALA A 26 -33.70 8.97 9.82
CA ALA A 26 -34.06 8.15 8.66
C ALA A 26 -34.85 8.89 7.58
N GLN A 27 -35.46 10.04 7.90
CA GLN A 27 -36.20 10.87 6.96
C GLN A 27 -35.40 12.11 6.54
N ALA A 28 -34.08 12.11 6.77
CA ALA A 28 -33.22 13.22 6.38
C ALA A 28 -33.19 13.44 4.87
N GLU A 29 -33.47 14.67 4.47
CA GLU A 29 -33.31 15.16 3.10
C GLU A 29 -31.94 15.84 2.98
N ILE A 30 -31.20 15.52 1.92
CA ILE A 30 -29.84 16.00 1.71
C ILE A 30 -29.83 16.89 0.48
N LEU A 31 -29.47 18.15 0.67
CA LEU A 31 -29.40 19.15 -0.37
C LEU A 31 -27.94 19.38 -0.77
N TYR A 32 -27.68 19.28 -2.06
CA TYR A 32 -26.40 19.64 -2.68
C TYR A 32 -26.61 20.92 -3.48
N VAL A 33 -25.80 21.94 -3.20
CA VAL A 33 -25.89 23.25 -3.86
C VAL A 33 -24.49 23.78 -4.18
N PRO A 34 -24.33 24.76 -5.09
CA PRO A 34 -23.05 25.43 -5.28
C PRO A 34 -22.46 25.91 -3.96
N ALA A 35 -21.13 25.85 -3.81
CA ALA A 35 -20.48 26.15 -2.53
C ALA A 35 -20.84 27.54 -1.96
N ALA A 36 -21.06 28.53 -2.82
CA ALA A 36 -21.48 29.88 -2.43
C ALA A 36 -22.93 29.94 -1.90
N GLU A 37 -23.77 28.97 -2.26
CA GLU A 37 -25.20 28.93 -1.92
C GLU A 37 -25.52 28.13 -0.67
N VAL A 38 -24.55 27.40 -0.09
CA VAL A 38 -24.76 26.54 1.09
C VAL A 38 -25.28 27.35 2.28
N LEU A 39 -24.56 28.39 2.71
CA LEU A 39 -24.95 29.19 3.87
C LEU A 39 -26.20 30.06 3.62
N PRO A 40 -26.34 30.76 2.46
CA PRO A 40 -27.57 31.48 2.14
C PRO A 40 -28.81 30.59 2.13
N THR A 41 -28.69 29.38 1.54
CA THR A 41 -29.82 28.44 1.48
C THR A 41 -30.13 27.84 2.84
N ALA A 42 -29.11 27.49 3.63
CA ALA A 42 -29.27 27.05 5.02
C ALA A 42 -30.06 28.08 5.85
N ALA A 43 -29.67 29.36 5.79
CA ALA A 43 -30.34 30.43 6.53
C ALA A 43 -31.82 30.62 6.12
N ARG A 44 -32.13 30.44 4.83
CA ARG A 44 -33.49 30.59 4.29
C ARG A 44 -34.40 29.40 4.59
N THR A 45 -33.86 28.19 4.55
CA THR A 45 -34.63 26.92 4.66
C THR A 45 -34.62 26.33 6.06
N GLY A 46 -33.68 26.76 6.91
CA GLY A 46 -33.39 26.10 8.19
C GLY A 46 -32.64 24.78 8.03
N ALA A 47 -32.14 24.45 6.83
CA ALA A 47 -31.32 23.26 6.62
C ALA A 47 -29.99 23.37 7.38
N ILE A 48 -29.55 22.25 7.97
CA ILE A 48 -28.33 22.20 8.79
C ILE A 48 -27.12 22.02 7.86
N PRO A 49 -26.20 23.01 7.79
CA PRO A 49 -25.04 22.90 6.92
C PRO A 49 -23.96 21.99 7.52
N PHE A 50 -23.30 21.21 6.68
CA PHE A 50 -22.17 20.35 7.09
C PHE A 50 -21.08 20.26 6.02
N ASP A 51 -19.87 19.89 6.44
CA ASP A 51 -18.65 19.77 5.62
C ASP A 51 -18.43 21.00 4.72
N VAL A 52 -18.52 22.16 5.35
CA VAL A 52 -18.14 23.47 4.80
C VAL A 52 -17.39 24.29 5.87
N PRO A 53 -16.59 25.29 5.48
CA PRO A 53 -15.88 26.12 6.46
C PRO A 53 -16.84 26.91 7.36
N GLY A 54 -16.53 26.95 8.67
CA GLY A 54 -17.22 27.84 9.62
C GLY A 54 -18.57 27.36 10.14
N VAL A 55 -18.95 26.10 9.91
CA VAL A 55 -20.17 25.49 10.47
C VAL A 55 -19.83 24.48 11.56
N GLU A 56 -20.81 24.15 12.39
CA GLU A 56 -20.64 23.20 13.51
C GLU A 56 -20.17 21.82 13.05
N PHE A 57 -20.86 21.25 12.06
CA PHE A 57 -20.55 19.95 11.47
C PHE A 57 -19.49 20.11 10.38
N SER A 58 -18.21 20.13 10.77
CA SER A 58 -17.09 20.29 9.85
C SER A 58 -15.89 19.45 10.28
N HIS A 59 -14.77 19.60 9.60
CA HIS A 59 -13.50 18.98 9.97
C HIS A 59 -12.93 19.63 11.24
N HIS A 60 -12.36 18.83 12.13
CA HIS A 60 -11.73 19.30 13.37
C HIS A 60 -10.33 18.68 13.53
N GLY A 61 -9.29 19.47 13.24
CA GLY A 61 -7.91 18.99 13.27
C GLY A 61 -7.68 17.88 12.24
N PRO A 62 -7.16 16.69 12.63
CA PRO A 62 -6.95 15.57 11.72
C PRO A 62 -8.23 14.77 11.42
N GLU A 63 -9.35 15.09 12.06
CA GLU A 63 -10.60 14.35 11.95
C GLU A 63 -11.53 14.97 10.90
N CYS A 64 -12.22 14.11 10.15
CA CYS A 64 -13.19 14.53 9.13
C CYS A 64 -14.58 14.79 9.75
N THR A 65 -15.52 15.27 8.95
CA THR A 65 -16.88 15.59 9.42
C THR A 65 -17.58 14.33 9.94
N PHE A 66 -17.36 13.17 9.33
CA PHE A 66 -17.90 11.89 9.81
C PHE A 66 -17.50 11.60 11.27
N ASP A 67 -16.24 11.82 11.61
CA ASP A 67 -15.73 11.64 12.99
C ASP A 67 -16.45 12.58 13.98
N TYR A 68 -16.69 13.82 13.56
CA TYR A 68 -17.40 14.79 14.36
C TYR A 68 -18.84 14.33 14.65
N PHE A 69 -19.55 13.79 13.65
CA PHE A 69 -20.89 13.23 13.84
C PHE A 69 -20.90 12.10 14.87
N LEU A 70 -19.94 11.16 14.83
CA LEU A 70 -19.86 10.07 15.81
C LEU A 70 -19.75 10.63 17.24
N LYS A 71 -18.93 11.67 17.44
CA LYS A 71 -18.74 12.30 18.75
C LYS A 71 -19.97 13.09 19.19
N LYS A 72 -20.51 13.93 18.30
CA LYS A 72 -21.64 14.83 18.59
C LYS A 72 -22.90 14.07 18.98
N TYR A 73 -23.15 12.93 18.34
CA TYR A 73 -24.32 12.08 18.59
C TYR A 73 -24.02 10.85 19.46
N GLU A 74 -22.82 10.77 20.03
CA GLU A 74 -22.39 9.69 20.94
C GLU A 74 -22.63 8.28 20.36
N LEU A 75 -22.37 8.09 19.06
CA LEU A 75 -22.61 6.83 18.37
C LEU A 75 -21.51 5.82 18.71
N GLN A 76 -21.84 4.81 19.53
CA GLN A 76 -20.89 3.82 20.07
C GLN A 76 -20.79 2.51 19.26
N ASP A 77 -21.36 2.44 18.06
CA ASP A 77 -21.33 1.21 17.26
C ASP A 77 -19.88 0.90 16.82
N PRO A 78 -19.29 -0.25 17.20
CA PRO A 78 -17.92 -0.60 16.85
C PRO A 78 -17.66 -0.60 15.34
N ALA A 79 -18.65 -0.95 14.52
CA ALA A 79 -18.51 -0.92 13.08
C ALA A 79 -18.37 0.52 12.55
N LEU A 80 -19.07 1.49 13.14
CA LEU A 80 -18.91 2.91 12.78
C LEU A 80 -17.51 3.42 13.16
N HIS A 81 -16.99 2.99 14.32
CA HIS A 81 -15.62 3.30 14.72
C HIS A 81 -14.56 2.64 13.83
N ALA A 82 -14.86 1.48 13.23
CA ALA A 82 -13.99 0.85 12.24
C ALA A 82 -14.03 1.59 10.88
N LEU A 83 -15.18 2.16 10.51
CA LEU A 83 -15.33 2.96 9.28
C LEU A 83 -14.63 4.31 9.36
N ALA A 84 -14.64 4.97 10.52
CA ALA A 84 -14.06 6.28 10.75
C ALA A 84 -12.62 6.46 10.18
N PRO A 85 -11.62 5.63 10.53
CA PRO A 85 -10.27 5.76 9.96
C PRO A 85 -10.19 5.45 8.46
N ILE A 86 -11.08 4.62 7.92
CA ILE A 86 -11.16 4.32 6.48
C ILE A 86 -11.62 5.56 5.71
N ILE A 87 -12.73 6.16 6.17
CA ILE A 87 -13.32 7.37 5.58
C ILE A 87 -12.34 8.52 5.69
N ARG A 88 -11.80 8.76 6.89
CA ARG A 88 -10.81 9.81 7.14
C ARG A 88 -9.56 9.65 6.27
N GLY A 89 -9.01 8.44 6.17
CA GLY A 89 -7.84 8.16 5.33
C GLY A 89 -8.09 8.42 3.86
N ALA A 90 -9.28 8.07 3.36
CA ALA A 90 -9.66 8.27 1.97
C ALA A 90 -9.94 9.75 1.67
N ASP A 91 -10.58 10.48 2.59
CA ASP A 91 -10.94 11.90 2.38
C ASP A 91 -9.76 12.86 2.51
N THR A 92 -8.79 12.53 3.39
CA THR A 92 -7.59 13.36 3.65
C THR A 92 -6.35 12.97 2.84
N ASP A 93 -6.48 12.05 1.87
CA ASP A 93 -5.37 11.49 1.07
C ASP A 93 -4.27 10.83 1.93
N ASN A 94 -4.60 10.45 3.17
CA ASN A 94 -3.72 9.71 4.07
C ASN A 94 -4.13 8.23 4.10
N HIS A 95 -3.89 7.55 2.98
CA HIS A 95 -4.30 6.15 2.79
C HIS A 95 -3.62 5.15 3.74
N ALA A 96 -2.60 5.57 4.48
CA ALA A 96 -1.96 4.73 5.49
C ALA A 96 -2.81 4.54 6.77
N LEU A 97 -3.85 5.37 6.98
CA LEU A 97 -4.71 5.28 8.17
C LEU A 97 -5.51 3.97 8.25
N ALA A 98 -5.87 3.39 7.10
CA ALA A 98 -6.51 2.09 7.01
C ALA A 98 -6.24 1.45 5.65
N GLN A 99 -6.04 0.13 5.61
CA GLN A 99 -5.77 -0.60 4.36
C GLN A 99 -6.85 -0.40 3.29
N GLN A 100 -8.10 -0.20 3.72
CA GLN A 100 -9.27 -0.02 2.86
C GLN A 100 -9.37 1.41 2.28
N ALA A 101 -8.62 2.39 2.82
CA ALA A 101 -8.79 3.80 2.48
C ALA A 101 -8.50 4.10 0.99
N ALA A 102 -7.38 3.61 0.45
CA ALA A 102 -7.05 3.80 -0.97
C ALA A 102 -8.11 3.21 -1.91
N GLY A 103 -8.67 2.05 -1.54
CA GLY A 103 -9.74 1.40 -2.29
C GLY A 103 -11.04 2.20 -2.26
N LEU A 104 -11.44 2.68 -1.07
CA LEU A 104 -12.60 3.55 -0.92
C LEU A 104 -12.45 4.84 -1.73
N TRP A 105 -11.26 5.45 -1.71
CA TRP A 105 -10.96 6.62 -2.52
C TRP A 105 -11.11 6.31 -4.02
N ALA A 106 -10.49 5.24 -4.51
CA ALA A 106 -10.52 4.88 -5.93
C ALA A 106 -11.94 4.66 -6.44
N ILE A 107 -12.76 3.92 -5.68
CA ILE A 107 -14.16 3.66 -6.03
C ILE A 107 -14.98 4.95 -6.00
N SER A 108 -14.84 5.76 -4.93
CA SER A 108 -15.60 7.01 -4.77
C SER A 108 -15.24 8.03 -5.86
N ALA A 109 -13.96 8.15 -6.21
CA ALA A 109 -13.51 9.02 -7.30
C ALA A 109 -14.04 8.56 -8.65
N GLY A 110 -14.04 7.25 -8.92
CA GLY A 110 -14.62 6.68 -10.14
C GLY A 110 -16.13 6.90 -10.24
N LEU A 111 -16.87 6.74 -9.13
CA LEU A 111 -18.30 7.04 -9.08
C LEU A 111 -18.58 8.52 -9.38
N ALA A 112 -17.85 9.43 -8.73
CA ALA A 112 -18.01 10.87 -8.95
C ALA A 112 -17.58 11.32 -10.35
N TYR A 113 -16.69 10.58 -11.02
CA TYR A 113 -16.35 10.83 -12.43
C TYR A 113 -17.45 10.36 -13.40
N ASN A 114 -18.12 9.25 -13.09
CA ASN A 114 -19.12 8.64 -13.96
C ASN A 114 -20.53 9.20 -13.78
N ILE A 115 -20.82 9.85 -12.66
CA ILE A 115 -22.17 10.30 -12.27
C ILE A 115 -22.12 11.79 -11.97
N ASP A 116 -22.70 12.60 -12.86
CA ASP A 116 -22.78 14.05 -12.70
C ASP A 116 -23.91 14.51 -11.75
N ASP A 117 -24.97 13.70 -11.60
CA ASP A 117 -26.09 14.03 -10.71
C ASP A 117 -25.78 13.66 -9.26
N ASP A 118 -25.72 14.67 -8.38
CA ASP A 118 -25.33 14.49 -6.98
C ASP A 118 -26.31 13.61 -6.18
N GLN A 119 -27.61 13.60 -6.51
CA GLN A 119 -28.58 12.74 -5.82
C GLN A 119 -28.43 11.28 -6.24
N GLN A 120 -28.19 11.04 -7.53
CA GLN A 120 -27.86 9.71 -8.04
C GLN A 120 -26.53 9.21 -7.48
N LEU A 121 -25.52 10.09 -7.39
CA LEU A 121 -24.23 9.77 -6.77
C LEU A 121 -24.41 9.41 -5.30
N LEU A 122 -25.21 10.18 -4.55
CA LEU A 122 -25.57 9.85 -3.17
C LEU A 122 -26.26 8.48 -3.09
N GLN A 123 -27.20 8.16 -3.98
CA GLN A 123 -27.87 6.86 -3.99
C GLN A 123 -26.87 5.70 -4.14
N GLN A 124 -25.86 5.83 -5.01
CA GLN A 124 -24.79 4.82 -5.13
C GLN A 124 -23.88 4.81 -3.89
N GLY A 125 -23.58 5.99 -3.34
CA GLY A 125 -22.86 6.14 -2.08
C GLY A 125 -23.55 5.40 -0.93
N MET A 126 -24.88 5.47 -0.84
CA MET A 126 -25.65 4.74 0.19
C MET A 126 -25.38 3.23 0.13
N VAL A 127 -25.38 2.64 -1.08
CA VAL A 127 -25.10 1.21 -1.28
C VAL A 127 -23.66 0.87 -0.89
N LEU A 128 -22.71 1.71 -1.29
CA LEU A 128 -21.29 1.53 -0.98
C LEU A 128 -21.05 1.52 0.54
N TYR A 129 -21.61 2.49 1.26
CA TYR A 129 -21.44 2.58 2.72
C TYR A 129 -22.24 1.52 3.48
N ASP A 130 -23.41 1.10 3.00
CA ASP A 130 -24.12 -0.07 3.56
C ASP A 130 -23.27 -1.35 3.45
N ALA A 131 -22.62 -1.55 2.30
CA ALA A 131 -21.72 -2.69 2.08
C ALA A 131 -20.47 -2.62 2.98
N LEU A 132 -19.84 -1.44 3.06
CA LEU A 132 -18.66 -1.23 3.90
C LEU A 132 -18.99 -1.42 5.39
N TYR A 133 -20.13 -0.91 5.85
CA TYR A 133 -20.62 -1.10 7.20
C TYR A 133 -20.93 -2.57 7.51
N SER A 134 -21.61 -3.27 6.58
CA SER A 134 -21.91 -4.70 6.74
C SER A 134 -20.62 -5.52 6.84
N TRP A 135 -19.61 -5.19 6.03
CA TRP A 135 -18.29 -5.79 6.13
C TRP A 135 -17.66 -5.54 7.50
N ALA A 136 -17.63 -4.28 7.96
CA ALA A 136 -17.04 -3.93 9.25
C ALA A 136 -17.75 -4.63 10.42
N ARG A 137 -19.09 -4.76 10.35
CA ARG A 137 -19.90 -5.36 11.41
C ARG A 137 -19.81 -6.89 11.44
N HIS A 138 -19.69 -7.54 10.29
CA HIS A 138 -19.90 -8.99 10.20
C HIS A 138 -18.73 -9.79 9.61
N LEU A 139 -17.90 -9.15 8.78
CA LEU A 139 -16.95 -9.84 7.91
C LEU A 139 -15.48 -9.43 8.14
N GLN A 140 -15.20 -8.45 9.02
CA GLN A 140 -13.85 -7.91 9.23
C GLN A 140 -12.83 -8.99 9.62
N HIS A 141 -13.27 -10.02 10.35
CA HIS A 141 -12.42 -11.13 10.80
C HIS A 141 -12.63 -12.42 10.00
N GLN A 142 -13.44 -12.38 8.95
CA GLN A 142 -13.66 -13.55 8.11
C GLN A 142 -12.56 -13.65 7.05
N PRO A 143 -11.78 -14.75 7.03
CA PRO A 143 -10.83 -14.98 5.97
C PRO A 143 -11.57 -15.09 4.64
N HIS A 144 -11.06 -14.42 3.61
CA HIS A 144 -11.67 -14.43 2.28
C HIS A 144 -11.38 -15.74 1.51
N THR A 145 -10.43 -16.54 2.01
CA THR A 145 -10.13 -17.88 1.50
C THR A 145 -11.23 -18.84 1.89
N GLN A 146 -12.05 -19.23 0.91
CA GLN A 146 -13.15 -20.18 1.09
C GLN A 146 -12.72 -21.65 0.91
N GLN A 147 -11.46 -21.89 0.53
CA GLN A 147 -10.93 -23.24 0.34
C GLN A 147 -10.19 -23.72 1.61
N PRO A 148 -10.60 -24.86 2.20
CA PRO A 148 -9.99 -25.40 3.42
C PRO A 148 -8.47 -25.56 3.35
N GLU A 149 -7.95 -25.93 2.18
CA GLU A 149 -6.54 -26.14 1.89
C GLU A 149 -5.72 -24.84 1.94
N GLU A 150 -6.25 -23.73 1.45
CA GLU A 150 -5.58 -22.42 1.50
C GLU A 150 -5.58 -21.85 2.91
N LEU A 151 -6.66 -22.08 3.67
CA LEU A 151 -6.75 -21.79 5.10
C LEU A 151 -5.71 -22.57 5.90
N LEU A 152 -5.59 -23.87 5.65
CA LEU A 152 -4.59 -24.71 6.29
C LEU A 152 -3.18 -24.26 5.93
N LEU A 153 -2.92 -23.93 4.65
CA LEU A 153 -1.64 -23.41 4.21
C LEU A 153 -1.31 -22.08 4.90
N ALA A 154 -2.26 -21.14 4.95
CA ALA A 154 -2.09 -19.86 5.62
C ALA A 154 -1.85 -20.03 7.13
N GLN A 155 -2.56 -20.95 7.80
CA GLN A 155 -2.36 -21.28 9.21
C GLN A 155 -0.99 -21.91 9.46
N VAL A 156 -0.58 -22.88 8.64
CA VAL A 156 0.75 -23.50 8.73
C VAL A 156 1.84 -22.46 8.49
N TYR A 157 1.65 -21.58 7.52
CA TYR A 157 2.60 -20.52 7.21
C TYR A 157 2.69 -19.48 8.33
N ALA A 158 1.56 -19.05 8.90
CA ALA A 158 1.53 -18.16 10.06
C ALA A 158 2.22 -18.79 11.27
N ALA A 159 1.91 -20.06 11.59
CA ALA A 159 2.56 -20.80 12.68
C ALA A 159 4.07 -20.99 12.43
N TYR A 160 4.48 -21.21 11.18
CA TYR A 160 5.89 -21.24 10.79
C TYR A 160 6.55 -19.87 11.01
N LEU A 161 5.92 -18.78 10.58
CA LEU A 161 6.42 -17.43 10.75
C LEU A 161 6.54 -17.06 12.24
N GLU A 162 5.56 -17.38 13.07
CA GLU A 162 5.64 -17.18 14.53
C GLU A 162 6.78 -18.00 15.17
N LYS A 163 6.92 -19.27 14.76
CA LYS A 163 8.00 -20.14 15.24
C LYS A 163 9.38 -19.69 14.76
N SER A 164 9.47 -19.07 13.58
CA SER A 164 10.70 -18.44 13.08
C SER A 164 11.01 -17.12 13.80
N ARG A 165 9.99 -16.33 14.15
CA ARG A 165 10.12 -15.09 14.94
C ARG A 165 10.63 -15.36 16.35
N GLY A 166 10.23 -16.47 16.96
CA GLY A 166 10.71 -16.90 18.28
C GLY A 166 12.16 -17.43 18.31
N ARG A 167 12.84 -17.57 17.16
CA ARG A 167 14.22 -18.07 17.07
C ARG A 167 15.25 -17.04 16.61
N SER A 168 14.83 -15.85 16.18
CA SER A 168 15.75 -14.80 15.73
C SER A 168 15.88 -13.73 16.81
N SER A 169 17.09 -13.58 17.36
CA SER A 169 17.50 -12.30 17.96
C SER A 169 17.21 -11.17 16.96
N PRO A 170 16.84 -9.96 17.43
CA PRO A 170 16.62 -8.83 16.54
C PRO A 170 17.83 -8.68 15.60
N ALA A 171 17.56 -8.53 14.30
CA ALA A 171 18.61 -8.41 13.31
C ALA A 171 19.54 -7.24 13.70
N PRO A 172 20.86 -7.44 13.68
CA PRO A 172 21.80 -6.36 13.99
C PRO A 172 21.58 -5.15 13.08
N ALA A 173 21.75 -3.92 13.60
CA ALA A 173 21.53 -2.69 12.82
C ALA A 173 22.32 -2.63 11.50
N TRP A 174 23.50 -3.27 11.45
CA TRP A 174 24.33 -3.36 10.26
C TRP A 174 23.65 -4.09 9.09
N THR A 175 22.64 -4.95 9.33
CA THR A 175 22.03 -5.74 8.24
C THR A 175 21.26 -4.87 7.25
N SER A 176 20.50 -3.88 7.74
CA SER A 176 19.76 -2.96 6.88
C SER A 176 20.68 -2.00 6.15
N GLN A 177 21.67 -1.46 6.87
CA GLN A 177 22.69 -0.57 6.29
C GLN A 177 23.54 -1.27 5.23
N LEU A 178 23.93 -2.54 5.46
CA LEU A 178 24.66 -3.32 4.46
C LEU A 178 23.82 -3.56 3.20
N ARG A 179 22.50 -3.74 3.34
CA ARG A 179 21.60 -3.92 2.19
C ARG A 179 21.58 -2.66 1.32
N GLU A 180 21.47 -1.49 1.93
CA GLU A 180 21.53 -0.20 1.23
C GLU A 180 22.88 -0.02 0.52
N LEU A 181 23.99 -0.25 1.23
CA LEU A 181 25.33 -0.16 0.64
C LEU A 181 25.50 -1.11 -0.55
N ILE A 182 25.05 -2.36 -0.45
CA ILE A 182 25.12 -3.31 -1.56
C ILE A 182 24.33 -2.81 -2.77
N GLN A 183 23.13 -2.25 -2.55
CA GLN A 183 22.29 -1.73 -3.63
C GLN A 183 22.95 -0.54 -4.34
N ASP A 184 23.43 0.46 -3.60
CA ASP A 184 24.08 1.65 -4.15
C ASP A 184 25.31 1.30 -5.01
N HIS A 185 26.09 0.30 -4.56
CA HIS A 185 27.28 -0.14 -5.29
C HIS A 185 26.94 -0.99 -6.52
N LEU A 186 25.84 -1.75 -6.51
CA LEU A 186 25.37 -2.48 -7.68
C LEU A 186 24.86 -1.54 -8.78
N ASP A 187 24.36 -0.36 -8.43
CA ASP A 187 23.91 0.65 -9.38
C ASP A 187 25.09 1.40 -10.03
N THR A 188 26.19 1.56 -9.28
CA THR A 188 27.41 2.26 -9.73
C THR A 188 28.48 1.36 -10.36
N ASN A 189 28.27 0.04 -10.41
CA ASN A 189 29.21 -0.97 -10.93
C ASN A 189 30.62 -0.93 -10.29
N LEU A 190 30.73 -0.43 -9.05
CA LEU A 190 31.99 -0.36 -8.34
C LEU A 190 32.43 -1.74 -7.81
N SER A 191 33.73 -1.88 -7.53
CA SER A 191 34.26 -3.05 -6.85
C SER A 191 33.60 -3.17 -5.47
N LEU A 192 33.04 -4.35 -5.18
CA LEU A 192 32.35 -4.65 -3.94
C LEU A 192 33.17 -5.62 -3.11
N ARG A 193 33.92 -5.12 -2.12
CA ARG A 193 34.64 -5.98 -1.16
C ARG A 193 33.98 -5.93 0.21
N LEU A 194 33.85 -7.10 0.82
CA LEU A 194 33.30 -7.23 2.17
C LEU A 194 34.05 -6.37 3.19
N THR A 195 35.39 -6.27 3.05
CA THR A 195 36.24 -5.48 3.95
C THR A 195 35.90 -4.00 3.91
N GLU A 196 35.68 -3.45 2.71
CA GLU A 196 35.31 -2.04 2.52
C GLU A 196 33.95 -1.76 3.15
N MET A 197 32.98 -2.67 2.97
CA MET A 197 31.67 -2.53 3.58
C MET A 197 31.72 -2.67 5.11
N ALA A 198 32.57 -3.55 5.63
CA ALA A 198 32.79 -3.72 7.05
C ALA A 198 33.35 -2.44 7.69
N ASP A 199 34.29 -1.78 7.02
CA ASP A 199 34.89 -0.53 7.48
C ASP A 199 33.85 0.61 7.54
N VAL A 200 33.02 0.76 6.50
CA VAL A 200 31.93 1.76 6.44
C VAL A 200 30.89 1.52 7.54
N LEU A 201 30.56 0.25 7.80
CA LEU A 201 29.60 -0.13 8.84
C LEU A 201 30.19 -0.10 10.24
N HIS A 202 31.49 0.15 10.38
CA HIS A 202 32.24 0.03 11.64
C HIS A 202 32.07 -1.36 12.29
N VAL A 203 32.01 -2.41 11.48
CA VAL A 203 31.89 -3.81 11.90
C VAL A 203 33.17 -4.55 11.58
N ASN A 204 33.59 -5.49 12.45
CA ASN A 204 34.75 -6.33 12.16
C ASN A 204 34.49 -7.22 10.92
N PRO A 205 35.38 -7.27 9.92
CA PRO A 205 35.14 -8.00 8.67
C PRO A 205 35.03 -9.52 8.86
N THR A 206 35.75 -10.11 9.83
CA THR A 206 35.65 -11.55 10.15
C THR A 206 34.30 -11.87 10.79
N TYR A 207 33.83 -11.01 11.69
CA TYR A 207 32.49 -11.14 12.26
C TYR A 207 31.41 -11.00 11.18
N LEU A 208 31.53 -9.97 10.33
CA LEU A 208 30.57 -9.72 9.24
C LEU A 208 30.52 -10.92 8.30
N SER A 209 31.66 -11.45 7.87
CA SER A 209 31.74 -12.63 6.99
C SER A 209 31.04 -13.85 7.58
N ARG A 210 31.27 -14.12 8.88
CA ARG A 210 30.69 -15.28 9.58
C ARG A 210 29.18 -15.16 9.75
N GLU A 211 28.69 -13.95 10.05
CA GLU A 211 27.28 -13.71 10.34
C GLU A 211 26.46 -13.42 9.07
N PHE A 212 27.09 -13.05 7.95
CA PHE A 212 26.43 -12.65 6.71
C PHE A 212 25.39 -13.68 6.24
N ALA A 213 25.77 -14.95 6.11
CA ALA A 213 24.87 -15.99 5.61
C ALA A 213 23.58 -16.12 6.43
N ARG A 214 23.64 -15.86 7.74
CA ARG A 214 22.46 -15.93 8.62
C ARG A 214 21.36 -14.94 8.22
N TYR A 215 21.72 -13.82 7.61
CA TYR A 215 20.78 -12.74 7.28
C TYR A 215 20.60 -12.51 5.75
N PHE A 216 21.40 -13.18 4.92
CA PHE A 216 21.42 -12.98 3.46
C PHE A 216 21.35 -14.33 2.73
N ASP A 217 20.15 -14.89 2.65
CA ASP A 217 19.78 -16.09 1.87
C ASP A 217 20.59 -17.37 2.17
N ASN A 218 21.27 -17.45 3.32
CA ASN A 218 22.22 -18.52 3.62
C ASN A 218 23.35 -18.64 2.58
N LEU A 219 23.71 -17.52 1.95
CA LEU A 219 24.77 -17.41 0.95
C LEU A 219 25.99 -16.71 1.54
N SER A 220 27.18 -17.01 1.02
CA SER A 220 28.34 -16.17 1.26
C SER A 220 28.17 -14.81 0.57
N PHE A 221 28.90 -13.79 1.04
CA PHE A 221 28.86 -12.45 0.44
C PHE A 221 29.07 -12.48 -1.09
N GLY A 222 30.09 -13.20 -1.56
CA GLY A 222 30.38 -13.30 -3.00
C GLY A 222 29.31 -14.05 -3.80
N GLU A 223 28.63 -15.04 -3.19
CA GLU A 223 27.48 -15.71 -3.82
C GLU A 223 26.27 -14.79 -3.90
N TYR A 224 25.99 -14.06 -2.83
CA TYR A 224 24.90 -13.09 -2.78
C TYR A 224 25.08 -11.98 -3.82
N ILE A 225 26.28 -11.38 -3.91
CA ILE A 225 26.57 -10.37 -4.94
C ILE A 225 26.41 -10.96 -6.35
N ARG A 226 26.91 -12.18 -6.61
CA ARG A 226 26.73 -12.82 -7.92
C ARG A 226 25.27 -13.06 -8.24
N LYS A 227 24.46 -13.50 -7.28
CA LYS A 227 23.00 -13.65 -7.43
C LYS A 227 22.35 -12.34 -7.88
N LEU A 228 22.58 -11.25 -7.14
CA LEU A 228 22.01 -9.94 -7.48
C LEU A 228 22.44 -9.43 -8.86
N ARG A 229 23.71 -9.65 -9.25
CA ARG A 229 24.19 -9.30 -10.59
C ARG A 229 23.50 -10.09 -11.70
N ILE A 230 23.21 -11.37 -11.46
CA ILE A 230 22.44 -12.20 -12.41
C ILE A 230 20.98 -11.74 -12.48
N GLU A 231 20.36 -11.39 -11.36
CA GLU A 231 18.99 -10.83 -11.34
C GLU A 231 18.91 -9.52 -12.15
N LYS A 232 19.88 -8.62 -11.98
CA LYS A 232 20.01 -7.42 -12.83
C LYS A 232 20.22 -7.77 -14.31
N ALA A 233 21.04 -8.79 -14.60
CA ALA A 233 21.30 -9.25 -15.97
C ALA A 233 20.03 -9.82 -16.64
N LEU A 234 19.18 -10.54 -15.90
CA LEU A 234 17.89 -11.04 -16.40
C LEU A 234 17.02 -9.86 -16.85
N GLY A 235 16.88 -8.83 -16.01
CA GLY A 235 16.14 -7.61 -16.35
C GLY A 235 16.66 -6.93 -17.62
N LEU A 236 17.99 -6.83 -17.78
CA LEU A 236 18.60 -6.27 -18.99
C LEU A 236 18.40 -7.15 -20.23
N LEU A 237 18.44 -8.47 -20.08
CA LEU A 237 18.19 -9.42 -21.17
C LEU A 237 16.75 -9.36 -21.68
N ASP A 238 15.80 -9.09 -20.79
CA ASP A 238 14.38 -9.02 -21.11
C ASP A 238 13.99 -7.66 -21.71
N SER A 239 14.58 -6.56 -21.22
CA SER A 239 14.20 -5.20 -21.61
C SER A 239 15.02 -4.61 -22.75
N THR A 240 16.27 -5.04 -22.96
CA THR A 240 17.20 -4.40 -23.91
C THR A 240 17.68 -5.30 -25.03
N THR A 241 18.38 -4.74 -26.02
CA THR A 241 19.11 -5.46 -27.07
C THR A 241 20.63 -5.42 -26.86
N TYR A 242 21.10 -5.02 -25.68
CA TYR A 242 22.52 -4.82 -25.44
C TYR A 242 23.36 -6.09 -25.71
N PRO A 243 24.57 -5.96 -26.27
CA PRO A 243 25.49 -7.08 -26.42
C PRO A 243 25.77 -7.77 -25.08
N LEU A 244 26.07 -9.08 -25.08
CA LEU A 244 26.37 -9.79 -23.82
C LEU A 244 27.60 -9.24 -23.09
N ALA A 245 28.58 -8.72 -23.83
CA ALA A 245 29.72 -8.01 -23.26
C ALA A 245 29.28 -6.75 -22.50
N GLU A 246 28.33 -5.99 -23.07
CA GLU A 246 27.79 -4.78 -22.45
C GLU A 246 26.98 -5.13 -21.20
N ILE A 247 26.15 -6.17 -21.25
CA ILE A 247 25.41 -6.64 -20.06
C ILE A 247 26.37 -7.12 -18.97
N ALA A 248 27.46 -7.82 -19.32
CA ALA A 248 28.47 -8.23 -18.36
C ALA A 248 29.09 -7.02 -17.65
N TYR A 249 29.41 -5.97 -18.40
CA TYR A 249 29.94 -4.71 -17.85
C TYR A 249 28.92 -3.99 -16.96
N LEU A 250 27.69 -3.79 -17.44
CA LEU A 250 26.60 -3.10 -16.73
C LEU A 250 26.12 -3.80 -15.45
N THR A 251 26.47 -5.08 -15.30
CA THR A 251 26.18 -5.89 -14.12
C THR A 251 27.42 -6.16 -13.28
N GLY A 252 28.56 -5.52 -13.58
CA GLY A 252 29.77 -5.55 -12.78
C GLY A 252 30.59 -6.84 -12.87
N PHE A 253 30.40 -7.67 -13.90
CA PHE A 253 31.30 -8.79 -14.18
C PHE A 253 32.59 -8.30 -14.83
N SER A 254 33.69 -9.00 -14.55
CA SER A 254 35.02 -8.71 -15.12
C SER A 254 35.05 -8.80 -16.63
N ASP A 255 34.30 -9.75 -17.18
CA ASP A 255 34.27 -10.08 -18.60
C ASP A 255 33.04 -10.93 -18.94
N GLN A 256 32.74 -11.03 -20.23
CA GLN A 256 31.60 -11.79 -20.76
C GLN A 256 31.69 -13.30 -20.46
N SER A 257 32.90 -13.87 -20.46
CA SER A 257 33.10 -15.32 -20.24
C SER A 257 32.76 -15.69 -18.80
N HIS A 258 33.22 -14.88 -17.84
CA HIS A 258 32.88 -15.01 -16.43
C HIS A 258 31.38 -14.83 -16.19
N PHE A 259 30.78 -13.79 -16.75
CA PHE A 259 29.33 -13.58 -16.72
C PHE A 259 28.56 -14.81 -17.23
N THR A 260 28.91 -15.31 -18.42
CA THR A 260 28.23 -16.44 -19.06
C THR A 260 28.28 -17.69 -18.20
N ARG A 261 29.43 -17.98 -17.58
CA ARG A 261 29.62 -19.13 -16.69
C ARG A 261 28.73 -19.02 -15.45
N ILE A 262 28.74 -17.88 -14.77
CA ILE A 262 27.94 -17.65 -13.55
C ILE A 262 26.44 -17.63 -13.88
N PHE A 263 26.05 -17.00 -14.98
CA PHE A 263 24.66 -16.96 -15.43
C PHE A 263 24.13 -18.38 -15.69
N LYS A 264 24.90 -19.23 -16.38
CA LYS A 264 24.52 -20.62 -16.62
C LYS A 264 24.44 -21.43 -15.34
N GLN A 265 25.39 -21.22 -14.40
CA GLN A 265 25.35 -21.88 -13.11
C GLN A 265 24.10 -21.52 -12.31
N HIS A 266 23.65 -20.26 -12.41
CA HIS A 266 22.50 -19.78 -11.65
C HIS A 266 21.15 -20.09 -12.30
N THR A 267 21.06 -20.00 -13.63
CA THR A 267 19.78 -20.08 -14.38
C THR A 267 19.58 -21.41 -15.11
N GLY A 268 20.61 -22.27 -15.17
CA GLY A 268 20.62 -23.53 -15.91
C GLY A 268 20.88 -23.40 -17.41
N GLN A 269 20.86 -22.19 -17.98
CA GLN A 269 21.04 -21.96 -19.42
C GLN A 269 21.97 -20.77 -19.70
N SER A 270 22.55 -20.68 -20.91
CA SER A 270 23.43 -19.54 -21.24
C SER A 270 22.61 -18.25 -21.46
N PRO A 271 23.20 -17.05 -21.29
CA PRO A 271 22.52 -15.78 -21.58
C PRO A 271 21.96 -15.70 -23.01
N SER A 272 22.71 -16.21 -24.00
CA SER A 272 22.25 -16.26 -25.40
C SER A 272 21.02 -17.15 -25.57
N ALA A 273 21.03 -18.34 -24.95
CA ALA A 273 19.90 -19.27 -25.01
C ALA A 273 18.68 -18.70 -24.28
N TYR A 274 18.91 -18.03 -23.14
CA TYR A 274 17.87 -17.31 -22.40
C TYR A 274 17.22 -16.24 -23.27
N ARG A 275 18.00 -15.36 -23.89
CA ARG A 275 17.49 -14.29 -24.77
C ARG A 275 16.66 -14.83 -25.94
N LYS A 276 17.12 -15.91 -26.58
CA LYS A 276 16.41 -16.51 -27.74
C LYS A 276 15.04 -17.07 -27.37
N LYS A 277 14.86 -17.56 -26.14
CA LYS A 277 13.60 -18.13 -25.66
C LYS A 277 12.51 -17.06 -25.48
N TRP A 278 12.88 -15.86 -25.07
CA TRP A 278 11.95 -14.77 -24.74
C TRP A 278 11.84 -13.71 -25.85
N ARG A 279 12.76 -13.73 -26.81
CA ARG A 279 12.69 -12.99 -28.08
C ARG A 279 13.07 -13.93 -29.24
N PRO A 280 12.16 -14.82 -29.67
CA PRO A 280 12.35 -15.52 -30.94
C PRO A 280 12.38 -14.46 -32.04
N THR A 281 13.44 -14.49 -32.85
CA THR A 281 13.59 -13.67 -34.07
C THR A 281 12.34 -13.68 -34.92
#